data_AF-A0A7L7KYQ4-F1
#
_entry.id   AF-A0A7L7KYQ4-F1
#
_cell.length_a   1.000
_cell.length_b   1.000
_cell.length_c   1.000
_cell.angle_alpha   90.00
_cell.angle_beta   90.00
_cell.angle_gamma   90.00
#
_symmetry.space_group_name_H-M   'P 1'
#
loop_
_entity.id
_entity.type
_entity.pdbx_description
1 polymer ?
#
loop_
_entity_poly.entity_id
_entity_poly.type
_entity_poly.pdbx_seq_one_letter_code
_entity_poly.pdbx_strand_id
1 'polypeptide(L)'
;MGQNLQHNITYSEKERCECIAFDNVSKNDKRLKQIDLGGIYLGDVTHVLTKVNDFQLNLDFLKYITELEYLRDADEIGPKEFEKQILYLQQENLFIKGLRMIPSREASYTKVIIQALGRMNRTFNKIKQPLVLAHNSVVKSISYLGLNHNLFSPEFKALMNEKDGFVKNIQIDQINIKKENYTSYTLRDNNQLVSGLKSNNERLIEEYKRIRRNLLYFPTISSDDLKRLQSNSNRCLQYLENPEETDNYFVKIESLEKGIFEFDPDINDGGIFEVSSANSGLDDILKYEGMTDFFNQNGYATYWKKNKYIMNPIQNINLYSGVLGEVAGKFILEKVLKTKLLNFEDIRNIELFDFKIWNKNIAIDFKNWNLGHMENREKALKKVVYKLNKLSKNTGNPWKVIIINIFKNINSKITVTANNRIMEIPALINHNGQLVLNSDMKKLIGEFLNEK
;
A
#
# COMPACT_ATOMS: atom_id res chain seq x y z
N MET A 1 -26.80 -26.18 -8.00
CA MET A 1 -27.43 -26.82 -9.17
C MET A 1 -28.55 -25.93 -9.66
N GLY A 2 -28.61 -25.57 -10.94
CA GLY A 2 -29.69 -24.76 -11.51
C GLY A 2 -30.77 -25.65 -12.13
N GLN A 3 -31.99 -25.63 -11.61
CA GLN A 3 -33.13 -26.27 -12.26
C GLN A 3 -33.55 -25.46 -13.49
N ASN A 4 -33.93 -26.15 -14.57
CA ASN A 4 -34.59 -25.53 -15.71
C ASN A 4 -36.04 -25.22 -15.30
N LEU A 5 -36.40 -23.94 -15.32
CA LEU A 5 -37.73 -23.43 -14.92
C LEU A 5 -38.68 -23.29 -16.13
N GLN A 6 -38.40 -23.99 -17.22
CA GLN A 6 -39.17 -23.95 -18.46
C GLN A 6 -39.89 -25.28 -18.67
N HIS A 7 -41.14 -25.24 -19.10
CA HIS A 7 -41.97 -26.42 -19.37
C HIS A 7 -42.64 -26.31 -20.73
N ASN A 8 -43.19 -27.43 -21.21
CA ASN A 8 -43.93 -27.43 -22.46
C ASN A 8 -45.20 -26.60 -22.29
N ILE A 9 -45.46 -25.73 -23.27
CA ILE A 9 -46.61 -24.84 -23.23
C ILE A 9 -47.93 -25.65 -23.21
N THR A 10 -48.77 -25.37 -22.23
CA THR A 10 -50.10 -25.99 -22.09
C THR A 10 -51.15 -25.25 -22.91
N TYR A 11 -52.33 -25.86 -23.11
CA TYR A 11 -53.43 -25.22 -23.85
C TYR A 11 -53.91 -23.93 -23.17
N SER A 12 -54.05 -23.92 -21.84
CA SER A 12 -54.47 -22.75 -21.07
C SER A 12 -53.45 -21.61 -21.09
N GLU A 13 -52.16 -21.92 -21.19
CA GLU A 13 -51.11 -20.90 -21.28
C GLU A 13 -51.02 -20.24 -22.65
N LYS A 14 -51.38 -20.96 -23.73
CA LYS A 14 -51.41 -20.39 -25.09
C LYS A 14 -52.30 -19.16 -25.18
N GLU A 15 -53.41 -19.14 -24.45
CA GLU A 15 -54.35 -18.00 -24.42
C GLU A 15 -53.77 -16.77 -23.70
N ARG A 16 -52.75 -16.97 -22.84
CA ARG A 16 -52.17 -15.94 -21.96
C ARG A 16 -50.75 -15.52 -22.36
N CYS A 17 -50.21 -16.08 -23.43
CA CYS A 17 -48.86 -15.82 -23.88
C CYS A 17 -48.81 -15.24 -25.30
N GLU A 18 -47.69 -14.62 -25.65
CA GLU A 18 -47.36 -14.18 -27.01
C GLU A 18 -46.01 -14.75 -27.43
N CYS A 19 -45.90 -15.20 -28.67
CA CYS A 19 -44.64 -15.67 -29.23
C CYS A 19 -43.87 -14.49 -29.82
N ILE A 20 -42.66 -14.24 -29.32
CA ILE A 20 -41.76 -13.18 -29.78
C ILE A 20 -40.63 -13.70 -30.69
N ALA A 21 -40.77 -14.91 -31.24
CA ALA A 21 -39.77 -15.47 -32.14
C ALA A 21 -39.70 -14.68 -33.46
N PHE A 22 -38.49 -14.46 -33.96
CA PHE A 22 -38.28 -13.91 -35.30
C PHE A 22 -38.65 -14.97 -36.37
N ASP A 23 -39.04 -14.51 -37.56
CA ASP A 23 -39.49 -15.38 -38.66
C ASP A 23 -38.44 -16.39 -39.14
N ASN A 24 -37.15 -16.13 -38.89
CA ASN A 24 -36.04 -16.97 -39.31
C ASN A 24 -35.66 -18.07 -38.28
N VAL A 25 -36.38 -18.19 -37.16
CA VAL A 25 -36.11 -19.21 -36.14
C VAL A 25 -36.49 -20.60 -36.67
N SER A 26 -35.61 -21.58 -36.47
CA SER A 26 -35.87 -22.97 -36.85
C SER A 26 -37.14 -23.51 -36.19
N LYS A 27 -38.03 -24.12 -36.98
CA LYS A 27 -39.27 -24.76 -36.49
C LYS A 27 -39.03 -25.88 -35.48
N ASN A 28 -37.80 -26.41 -35.42
CA ASN A 28 -37.39 -27.43 -34.47
C ASN A 28 -36.79 -26.88 -33.17
N ASP A 29 -36.68 -25.56 -33.02
CA ASP A 29 -36.21 -24.93 -31.79
C ASP A 29 -37.18 -25.23 -30.64
N LYS A 30 -36.67 -25.89 -29.59
CA LYS A 30 -37.47 -26.29 -28.44
C LYS A 30 -38.11 -25.09 -27.73
N ARG A 31 -37.50 -23.90 -27.82
CA ARG A 31 -38.02 -22.65 -27.21
C ARG A 31 -39.34 -22.19 -27.80
N LEU A 32 -39.71 -22.67 -29.00
CA LEU A 32 -41.03 -22.42 -29.61
C LEU A 32 -42.14 -23.24 -28.95
N LYS A 33 -41.79 -24.38 -28.36
CA LYS A 33 -42.73 -25.33 -27.72
C LYS A 33 -42.74 -25.22 -26.19
N GLN A 34 -41.88 -24.37 -25.65
CA GLN A 34 -41.72 -24.18 -24.22
C GLN A 34 -42.11 -22.77 -23.81
N ILE A 35 -42.46 -22.63 -22.54
CA ILE A 35 -42.76 -21.37 -21.88
C ILE A 35 -41.99 -21.30 -20.56
N ASP A 36 -41.63 -20.09 -20.14
CA ASP A 36 -41.05 -19.83 -18.82
C ASP A 36 -42.17 -19.62 -17.78
N LEU A 37 -41.85 -19.71 -16.49
CA LEU A 37 -42.81 -19.41 -15.42
C LEU A 37 -43.39 -17.99 -15.57
N GLY A 38 -44.71 -17.88 -15.41
CA GLY A 38 -45.43 -16.60 -15.49
C GLY A 38 -45.31 -15.68 -14.27
N GLY A 39 -44.57 -16.11 -13.25
CA GLY A 39 -44.29 -15.28 -12.09
C GLY A 39 -43.10 -15.77 -11.28
N ILE A 40 -42.53 -14.86 -10.50
CA ILE A 40 -41.38 -15.11 -9.63
C ILE A 40 -41.52 -14.34 -8.32
N TYR A 41 -41.07 -14.98 -7.23
CA TYR A 41 -40.85 -14.30 -5.96
C TYR A 41 -39.34 -14.12 -5.74
N LEU A 42 -38.91 -12.88 -5.55
CA LEU A 42 -37.55 -12.49 -5.23
C LEU A 42 -37.38 -12.34 -3.72
N GLY A 43 -36.80 -13.36 -3.09
CA GLY A 43 -36.28 -13.27 -1.73
C GLY A 43 -34.96 -12.48 -1.67
N ASP A 44 -34.52 -12.15 -0.47
CA ASP A 44 -33.25 -11.44 -0.28
C ASP A 44 -32.04 -12.29 -0.70
N VAL A 45 -30.99 -11.64 -1.20
CA VAL A 45 -29.73 -12.30 -1.56
C VAL A 45 -28.81 -12.30 -0.34
N THR A 46 -28.67 -13.47 0.30
CA THR A 46 -27.91 -13.64 1.54
C THR A 46 -26.41 -13.91 1.33
N HIS A 47 -25.98 -14.20 0.09
CA HIS A 47 -24.62 -14.65 -0.25
C HIS A 47 -24.02 -13.88 -1.42
N VAL A 48 -23.85 -12.56 -1.29
CA VAL A 48 -23.10 -11.77 -2.29
C VAL A 48 -21.59 -11.93 -2.10
N LEU A 49 -21.15 -11.93 -0.83
CA LEU A 49 -19.80 -12.27 -0.43
C LEU A 49 -19.81 -13.65 0.23
N THR A 50 -18.67 -14.34 0.16
CA THR A 50 -18.48 -15.64 0.78
C THR A 50 -18.68 -15.52 2.29
N LYS A 51 -19.56 -16.35 2.83
CA LYS A 51 -19.78 -16.45 4.28
C LYS A 51 -18.76 -17.42 4.87
N VAL A 52 -17.88 -16.91 5.73
CA VAL A 52 -16.95 -17.74 6.50
C VAL A 52 -17.58 -18.00 7.87
N ASN A 53 -17.74 -19.27 8.25
CA ASN A 53 -18.33 -19.64 9.53
C ASN A 53 -17.27 -19.92 10.61
N ASP A 54 -16.09 -20.41 10.19
CA ASP A 54 -14.99 -20.79 11.10
C ASP A 54 -13.69 -20.13 10.64
N PHE A 55 -12.88 -19.63 11.57
CA PHE A 55 -11.55 -19.10 11.28
C PHE A 55 -10.54 -20.23 11.08
N GLN A 56 -10.62 -20.88 9.92
CA GLN A 56 -9.69 -21.93 9.49
C GLN A 56 -9.30 -21.72 8.04
N LEU A 57 -8.08 -22.11 7.69
CA LEU A 57 -7.59 -22.06 6.30
C LEU A 57 -8.33 -23.12 5.46
N ASN A 58 -9.50 -22.75 4.95
CA ASN A 58 -10.35 -23.57 4.10
C ASN A 58 -10.71 -22.80 2.82
N LEU A 59 -11.44 -23.45 1.91
CA LEU A 59 -11.80 -22.87 0.62
C LEU A 59 -12.62 -21.58 0.75
N ASP A 60 -13.54 -21.51 1.72
CA ASP A 60 -14.40 -20.34 1.88
C ASP A 60 -13.66 -19.16 2.49
N PHE A 61 -12.72 -19.41 3.42
CA PHE A 61 -11.79 -18.42 3.91
C PHE A 61 -10.90 -17.85 2.79
N LEU A 62 -10.36 -18.71 1.93
CA LEU A 62 -9.56 -18.29 0.78
C LEU A 62 -10.37 -17.43 -0.21
N LYS A 63 -11.60 -17.84 -0.54
CA LYS A 63 -12.50 -17.05 -1.38
C LYS A 63 -12.77 -15.68 -0.77
N TYR A 64 -13.09 -15.64 0.53
CA TYR A 64 -13.40 -14.39 1.22
C TYR A 64 -12.21 -13.42 1.25
N ILE A 65 -10.99 -13.90 1.55
CA ILE A 65 -9.77 -13.08 1.45
C ILE A 65 -9.59 -12.56 0.02
N THR A 66 -9.79 -13.44 -0.97
CA THR A 66 -9.66 -13.06 -2.38
C THR A 66 -10.68 -11.98 -2.76
N GLU A 67 -11.92 -12.09 -2.29
CA GLU A 67 -12.95 -11.07 -2.45
C GLU A 67 -12.52 -9.74 -1.81
N LEU A 68 -11.97 -9.75 -0.60
CA LEU A 68 -11.44 -8.53 0.05
C LEU A 68 -10.30 -7.90 -0.75
N GLU A 69 -9.37 -8.69 -1.30
CA GLU A 69 -8.30 -8.17 -2.16
C GLU A 69 -8.87 -7.54 -3.44
N TYR A 70 -9.91 -8.13 -4.05
CA TYR A 70 -10.58 -7.50 -5.20
C TYR A 70 -11.25 -6.17 -4.85
N LEU A 71 -11.89 -6.07 -3.69
CA LEU A 71 -12.47 -4.81 -3.22
C LEU A 71 -11.38 -3.76 -2.97
N ARG A 72 -10.22 -4.19 -2.49
CA ARG A 72 -9.08 -3.32 -2.26
C ARG A 72 -8.46 -2.83 -3.57
N ASP A 73 -8.27 -3.72 -4.55
CA ASP A 73 -7.78 -3.38 -5.89
C ASP A 73 -8.73 -2.45 -6.65
N ALA A 74 -10.02 -2.45 -6.29
CA ALA A 74 -11.04 -1.52 -6.79
C ALA A 74 -11.10 -0.20 -6.01
N ASP A 75 -10.23 0.02 -5.02
CA ASP A 75 -10.22 1.17 -4.11
C ASP A 75 -11.57 1.37 -3.38
N GLU A 76 -12.26 0.28 -3.09
CA GLU A 76 -13.53 0.27 -2.37
C GLU A 76 -13.34 0.03 -0.86
N ILE A 77 -12.23 -0.60 -0.47
CA ILE A 77 -11.79 -0.72 0.92
C ILE A 77 -10.29 -0.42 1.05
N GLY A 78 -9.92 0.20 2.17
CA GLY A 78 -8.52 0.42 2.55
C GLY A 78 -7.95 -0.70 3.44
N PRO A 79 -6.64 -0.64 3.77
CA PRO A 79 -5.96 -1.63 4.59
C PRO A 79 -6.56 -1.78 6.00
N LYS A 80 -7.10 -0.70 6.57
CA LYS A 80 -7.74 -0.70 7.89
C LYS A 80 -9.01 -1.54 7.92
N GLU A 81 -9.89 -1.34 6.93
CA GLU A 81 -11.11 -2.13 6.83
C GLU A 81 -10.77 -3.59 6.48
N PHE A 82 -9.78 -3.84 5.61
CA PHE A 82 -9.27 -5.19 5.35
C PHE A 82 -8.84 -5.90 6.64
N GLU A 83 -7.95 -5.30 7.44
CA GLU A 83 -7.49 -5.89 8.71
C GLU A 83 -8.64 -6.14 9.68
N LYS A 84 -9.55 -5.18 9.78
CA LYS A 84 -10.73 -5.29 10.61
C LYS A 84 -11.59 -6.49 10.21
N GLN A 85 -11.86 -6.70 8.92
CA GLN A 85 -12.61 -7.88 8.45
C GLN A 85 -11.94 -9.20 8.87
N ILE A 86 -10.61 -9.29 8.79
CA ILE A 86 -9.87 -10.46 9.25
C ILE A 86 -9.97 -10.66 10.77
N LEU A 87 -9.82 -9.59 11.55
CA LEU A 87 -9.90 -9.64 13.03
C LEU A 87 -11.29 -10.10 13.52
N TYR A 88 -12.35 -9.66 12.87
CA TYR A 88 -13.70 -10.11 13.25
C TYR A 88 -13.94 -11.59 12.97
N LEU A 89 -13.37 -12.13 11.87
CA LEU A 89 -13.43 -13.57 11.63
C LEU A 89 -12.72 -14.36 12.74
N GLN A 90 -11.56 -13.86 13.21
CA GLN A 90 -10.83 -14.48 14.32
C GLN A 90 -11.61 -14.50 15.63
N GLN A 91 -12.47 -13.50 15.87
CA GLN A 91 -13.22 -13.34 17.11
C GLN A 91 -14.59 -14.05 17.10
N GLU A 92 -14.88 -14.87 16.07
CA GLU A 92 -16.18 -15.55 15.87
C GLU A 92 -17.40 -14.60 15.91
N ASN A 93 -17.17 -13.30 15.72
CA ASN A 93 -18.23 -12.31 15.67
C ASN A 93 -18.89 -12.36 14.30
N LEU A 94 -19.99 -13.11 14.23
CA LEU A 94 -20.88 -13.15 13.08
C LEU A 94 -21.46 -11.75 12.86
N PHE A 95 -20.95 -11.06 11.82
CA PHE A 95 -21.55 -9.94 11.07
C PHE A 95 -20.73 -8.64 11.10
N ILE A 96 -20.48 -8.01 9.93
CA ILE A 96 -20.08 -6.57 9.94
C ILE A 96 -20.74 -5.74 8.84
N LYS A 97 -21.26 -4.63 9.36
CA LYS A 97 -21.99 -3.50 8.77
C LYS A 97 -21.23 -2.73 7.68
N GLY A 98 -19.91 -2.92 7.53
CA GLY A 98 -19.00 -2.10 6.70
C GLY A 98 -18.99 -2.45 5.21
N LEU A 99 -18.99 -3.75 4.88
CA LEU A 99 -19.02 -4.20 3.48
C LEU A 99 -20.41 -4.11 2.85
N ARG A 100 -21.45 -3.74 3.62
CA ARG A 100 -22.84 -3.72 3.12
C ARG A 100 -23.05 -2.66 2.04
N MET A 101 -22.30 -1.56 2.07
CA MET A 101 -22.52 -0.40 1.20
C MET A 101 -21.29 -0.14 0.36
N ILE A 102 -21.01 -1.04 -0.57
CA ILE A 102 -19.86 -0.97 -1.46
C ILE A 102 -20.31 -1.22 -2.92
N PRO A 103 -19.85 -0.44 -3.92
CA PRO A 103 -20.28 -0.55 -5.31
C PRO A 103 -20.19 -1.96 -5.90
N SER A 104 -19.06 -2.67 -5.74
CA SER A 104 -18.95 -4.04 -6.28
C SER A 104 -19.93 -5.01 -5.64
N ARG A 105 -20.27 -4.84 -4.36
CA ARG A 105 -21.31 -5.64 -3.70
C ARG A 105 -22.70 -5.30 -4.24
N GLU A 106 -23.03 -4.03 -4.42
CA GLU A 106 -24.32 -3.62 -5.00
C GLU A 106 -24.48 -4.09 -6.44
N ALA A 107 -23.43 -3.96 -7.26
CA ALA A 107 -23.41 -4.45 -8.63
C ALA A 107 -23.58 -5.98 -8.67
N SER A 108 -22.89 -6.70 -7.79
CA SER A 108 -23.01 -8.16 -7.68
C SER A 108 -24.40 -8.61 -7.21
N TYR A 109 -24.98 -7.91 -6.22
CA TYR A 109 -26.36 -8.13 -5.77
C TYR A 109 -27.34 -7.94 -6.94
N THR A 110 -27.22 -6.82 -7.64
CA THR A 110 -28.06 -6.47 -8.78
C THR A 110 -27.96 -7.51 -9.90
N LYS A 111 -26.73 -7.97 -10.20
CA LYS A 111 -26.49 -9.02 -11.17
C LYS A 111 -27.23 -10.32 -10.83
N VAL A 112 -27.27 -10.72 -9.56
CA VAL A 112 -28.02 -11.91 -9.12
C VAL A 112 -29.52 -11.73 -9.38
N ILE A 113 -30.08 -10.55 -9.08
CA ILE A 113 -31.49 -10.24 -9.35
C ILE A 113 -31.80 -10.25 -10.85
N ILE A 114 -30.96 -9.62 -11.68
CA ILE A 114 -31.10 -9.66 -13.13
C ILE A 114 -31.05 -11.09 -13.66
N GLN A 115 -30.14 -11.93 -13.13
CA GLN A 115 -30.06 -13.34 -13.52
C GLN A 115 -31.29 -14.15 -13.08
N ALA A 116 -31.88 -13.85 -11.93
CA ALA A 116 -33.11 -14.47 -11.45
C ALA A 116 -34.29 -14.12 -12.36
N LEU A 117 -34.49 -12.82 -12.65
CA LEU A 117 -35.51 -12.34 -13.59
C LEU A 117 -35.28 -12.86 -15.01
N GLY A 118 -34.02 -12.92 -15.44
CA GLY A 118 -33.63 -13.49 -16.74
C GLY A 118 -33.99 -14.97 -16.90
N ARG A 119 -34.32 -15.68 -15.81
CA ARG A 119 -34.81 -17.06 -15.90
C ARG A 119 -36.24 -17.13 -16.47
N MET A 120 -36.98 -16.02 -16.48
CA MET A 120 -38.28 -15.85 -17.17
C MET A 120 -38.13 -15.48 -18.66
N ASN A 121 -36.89 -15.25 -19.11
CA ASN A 121 -36.58 -14.69 -20.42
C ASN A 121 -35.88 -15.68 -21.39
N ARG A 122 -36.07 -17.00 -21.25
CA ARG A 122 -35.33 -18.01 -22.05
C ARG A 122 -36.07 -18.56 -23.27
N THR A 123 -37.38 -18.58 -23.23
CA THR A 123 -38.23 -19.15 -24.28
C THR A 123 -38.82 -18.05 -25.18
N PHE A 124 -39.37 -18.42 -26.33
CA PHE A 124 -40.01 -17.44 -27.23
C PHE A 124 -41.44 -17.11 -26.83
N ASN A 125 -42.11 -17.97 -26.09
CA ASN A 125 -43.45 -17.70 -25.59
C ASN A 125 -43.36 -16.92 -24.28
N LYS A 126 -43.95 -15.72 -24.24
CA LYS A 126 -43.94 -14.81 -23.08
C LYS A 126 -45.33 -14.61 -22.54
N ILE A 127 -45.49 -14.76 -21.23
CA ILE A 127 -46.72 -14.36 -20.56
C ILE A 127 -46.87 -12.85 -20.69
N LYS A 128 -48.05 -12.39 -21.13
CA LYS A 128 -48.28 -10.96 -21.42
C LYS A 128 -48.09 -10.05 -20.20
N GLN A 129 -48.42 -10.56 -19.02
CA GLN A 129 -48.32 -9.85 -17.74
C GLN A 129 -47.67 -10.75 -16.70
N PRO A 130 -46.32 -10.82 -16.67
CA PRO A 130 -45.62 -11.61 -15.66
C PRO A 130 -45.76 -10.99 -14.27
N LEU A 131 -45.92 -11.82 -13.24
CA LEU A 131 -45.99 -11.36 -11.85
C LEU A 131 -44.61 -11.40 -11.19
N VAL A 132 -44.08 -10.24 -10.77
CA VAL A 132 -42.86 -10.15 -9.96
C VAL A 132 -43.25 -9.70 -8.56
N LEU A 133 -43.05 -10.59 -7.58
CA LEU A 133 -43.15 -10.25 -6.16
C LEU A 133 -41.74 -10.11 -5.60
N ALA A 134 -41.43 -9.04 -4.89
CA ALA A 134 -40.10 -8.83 -4.33
C ALA A 134 -40.19 -8.44 -2.85
N HIS A 135 -39.29 -9.01 -2.06
CA HIS A 135 -39.10 -8.54 -0.69
C HIS A 135 -38.54 -7.09 -0.70
N ASN A 136 -38.94 -6.25 0.26
CA ASN A 136 -38.54 -4.84 0.32
C ASN A 136 -37.01 -4.65 0.34
N SER A 137 -36.26 -5.59 0.91
CA SER A 137 -34.79 -5.52 0.91
C SER A 137 -34.16 -5.66 -0.48
N VAL A 138 -34.82 -6.35 -1.42
CA VAL A 138 -34.39 -6.46 -2.82
C VAL A 138 -34.45 -5.09 -3.49
N VAL A 139 -35.61 -4.43 -3.43
CA VAL A 139 -35.83 -3.10 -4.01
C VAL A 139 -34.84 -2.08 -3.45
N LYS A 140 -34.54 -2.17 -2.15
CA LYS A 140 -33.55 -1.30 -1.49
C LYS A 140 -32.10 -1.55 -1.94
N SER A 141 -31.74 -2.76 -2.35
CA SER A 141 -30.34 -3.19 -2.56
C SER A 141 -29.89 -3.22 -4.02
N ILE A 142 -30.82 -3.29 -4.98
CA ILE A 142 -30.50 -3.22 -6.42
C ILE A 142 -30.06 -1.82 -6.82
N SER A 143 -29.13 -1.64 -7.76
CA SER A 143 -28.66 -0.33 -8.20
C SER A 143 -28.40 -0.27 -9.70
N TYR A 144 -28.25 0.95 -10.24
CA TYR A 144 -27.89 1.17 -11.64
C TYR A 144 -26.37 1.14 -11.89
N LEU A 145 -25.54 0.98 -10.85
CA LEU A 145 -24.09 1.11 -10.93
C LEU A 145 -23.50 0.18 -12.01
N GLY A 146 -22.81 0.78 -12.99
CA GLY A 146 -22.05 0.05 -14.01
C GLY A 146 -22.87 -0.66 -15.09
N LEU A 147 -24.18 -0.36 -15.23
CA LEU A 147 -25.08 -1.08 -16.13
C LEU A 147 -25.74 -0.17 -17.17
N ASN A 148 -25.85 -0.65 -18.41
CA ASN A 148 -26.57 0.06 -19.47
C ASN A 148 -28.09 -0.14 -19.33
N HIS A 149 -28.79 0.92 -18.97
CA HIS A 149 -30.25 0.93 -18.76
C HIS A 149 -31.07 0.39 -19.94
N ASN A 150 -30.57 0.56 -21.17
CA ASN A 150 -31.28 0.12 -22.37
C ASN A 150 -31.33 -1.40 -22.50
N LEU A 151 -30.39 -2.12 -21.89
CA LEU A 151 -30.30 -3.58 -21.94
C LEU A 151 -31.17 -4.29 -20.89
N PHE A 152 -31.81 -3.55 -19.99
CA PHE A 152 -32.65 -4.16 -18.96
C PHE A 152 -33.95 -4.72 -19.52
N SER A 153 -34.33 -5.89 -19.01
CA SER A 153 -35.61 -6.50 -19.32
C SER A 153 -36.75 -5.67 -18.74
N PRO A 154 -37.96 -5.76 -19.31
CA PRO A 154 -39.14 -5.06 -18.79
C PRO A 154 -39.39 -5.35 -17.30
N GLU A 155 -39.15 -6.58 -16.84
CA GLU A 155 -39.35 -6.99 -15.45
C GLU A 155 -38.40 -6.25 -14.49
N PHE A 156 -37.12 -6.13 -14.86
CA PHE A 156 -36.16 -5.42 -14.03
C PHE A 156 -36.39 -3.91 -14.04
N LYS A 157 -36.80 -3.34 -15.18
CA LYS A 157 -37.20 -1.92 -15.27
C LYS A 157 -38.39 -1.64 -14.36
N ALA A 158 -39.41 -2.50 -14.36
CA ALA A 158 -40.55 -2.38 -13.46
C ALA A 158 -40.11 -2.42 -11.99
N LEU A 159 -39.24 -3.37 -11.62
CA LEU A 159 -38.71 -3.46 -10.26
C LEU A 159 -37.91 -2.21 -9.84
N MET A 160 -37.13 -1.63 -10.76
CA MET A 160 -36.37 -0.41 -10.49
C MET A 160 -37.25 0.84 -10.38
N ASN A 161 -38.40 0.89 -11.08
CA ASN A 161 -39.35 1.99 -10.95
C ASN A 161 -39.97 2.05 -9.54
N GLU A 162 -40.10 0.91 -8.86
CA GLU A 162 -40.56 0.84 -7.46
C GLU A 162 -39.52 1.36 -6.45
N LYS A 163 -38.30 1.72 -6.89
CA LYS A 163 -37.19 2.15 -6.02
C LYS A 163 -37.30 3.63 -5.55
N ASP A 164 -38.39 4.34 -5.86
CA ASP A 164 -38.62 5.77 -5.60
C ASP A 164 -37.77 6.41 -4.46
N GLY A 165 -36.98 7.43 -4.82
CA GLY A 165 -36.38 8.40 -3.90
C GLY A 165 -35.13 7.98 -3.10
N PHE A 166 -34.76 6.70 -3.06
CA PHE A 166 -33.57 6.24 -2.32
C PHE A 166 -32.36 5.97 -3.23
N VAL A 167 -31.82 7.03 -3.85
CA VAL A 167 -30.43 7.00 -4.30
C VAL A 167 -29.57 7.30 -3.08
N LYS A 168 -29.18 6.26 -2.34
CA LYS A 168 -28.12 6.40 -1.36
C LYS A 168 -26.84 6.59 -2.16
N ASN A 169 -26.39 7.83 -2.31
CA ASN A 169 -25.04 8.09 -2.80
C ASN A 169 -24.09 7.48 -1.77
N ILE A 170 -23.54 6.30 -2.10
CA ILE A 170 -22.39 5.77 -1.37
C ILE A 170 -21.23 6.64 -1.80
N GLN A 171 -20.99 7.72 -1.06
CA GLN A 171 -19.81 8.54 -1.24
C GLN A 171 -18.66 7.80 -0.55
N ILE A 172 -18.09 6.83 -1.27
CA ILE A 172 -16.79 6.28 -0.90
C ILE A 172 -15.76 7.35 -1.20
N ASP A 173 -14.93 7.68 -0.21
CA ASP A 173 -13.73 8.49 -0.44
C ASP A 173 -12.67 7.65 -1.16
N GLN A 174 -12.94 7.34 -2.43
CA GLN A 174 -12.10 6.47 -3.25
C GLN A 174 -10.70 7.08 -3.42
N ILE A 175 -10.59 8.41 -3.37
CA ILE A 175 -9.30 9.11 -3.50
C ILE A 175 -8.42 8.77 -2.30
N ASN A 176 -8.93 8.93 -1.08
CA ASN A 176 -8.14 8.61 0.11
C ASN A 176 -7.90 7.11 0.27
N ILE A 177 -8.89 6.25 -0.01
CA ILE A 177 -8.69 4.80 -0.02
C ILE A 177 -7.60 4.39 -1.01
N LYS A 178 -7.57 4.98 -2.21
CA LYS A 178 -6.50 4.73 -3.18
C LYS A 178 -5.13 5.14 -2.63
N LYS A 179 -5.02 6.30 -1.98
CA LYS A 179 -3.77 6.74 -1.34
C LYS A 179 -3.33 5.75 -0.23
N GLU A 180 -4.27 5.28 0.60
CA GLU A 180 -4.01 4.26 1.63
C GLU A 180 -3.52 2.94 1.00
N ASN A 181 -4.19 2.47 -0.05
CA ASN A 181 -3.82 1.24 -0.74
C ASN A 181 -2.44 1.33 -1.36
N TYR A 182 -2.12 2.42 -2.06
CA TYR A 182 -0.80 2.66 -2.68
C TYR A 182 0.31 2.67 -1.64
N THR A 183 0.05 3.29 -0.49
CA THR A 183 0.98 3.32 0.65
C THR A 183 1.21 1.93 1.23
N SER A 184 0.14 1.15 1.43
CA SER A 184 0.23 -0.22 1.93
C SER A 184 0.90 -1.18 0.92
N TYR A 185 0.64 -1.03 -0.38
CA TYR A 185 1.34 -1.78 -1.43
C TYR A 185 2.84 -1.48 -1.42
N THR A 186 3.22 -0.21 -1.25
CA THR A 186 4.64 0.18 -1.10
C THR A 186 5.29 -0.52 0.10
N LEU A 187 4.58 -0.63 1.24
CA LEU A 187 5.11 -1.34 2.41
C LEU A 187 5.28 -2.83 2.14
N ARG A 188 4.29 -3.48 1.51
CA ARG A 188 4.39 -4.89 1.10
C ARG A 188 5.61 -5.11 0.20
N ASP A 189 5.74 -4.26 -0.80
CA ASP A 189 6.82 -4.27 -1.77
C ASP A 189 8.20 -4.07 -1.11
N ASN A 190 8.30 -3.12 -0.19
CA ASN A 190 9.50 -2.88 0.61
C ASN A 190 9.85 -4.10 1.48
N ASN A 191 8.87 -4.71 2.14
CA ASN A 191 9.07 -5.91 2.95
C ASN A 191 9.58 -7.09 2.10
N GLN A 192 9.10 -7.23 0.86
CA GLN A 192 9.62 -8.23 -0.08
C GLN A 192 11.09 -7.95 -0.45
N LEU A 193 11.44 -6.70 -0.73
CA LEU A 193 12.82 -6.30 -1.00
C LEU A 193 13.70 -6.63 0.22
N VAL A 194 13.34 -6.14 1.41
CA VAL A 194 14.06 -6.39 2.67
C VAL A 194 14.16 -7.89 3.02
N SER A 195 13.20 -8.72 2.60
CA SER A 195 13.32 -10.17 2.71
C SER A 195 14.36 -10.73 1.73
N GLY A 196 14.36 -10.27 0.48
CA GLY A 196 15.36 -10.61 -0.54
C GLY A 196 16.79 -10.22 -0.15
N LEU A 197 16.93 -9.07 0.51
CA LEU A 197 18.14 -8.58 1.14
C LEU A 197 18.71 -9.59 2.15
N LYS A 198 17.85 -10.21 2.98
CA LYS A 198 18.25 -11.22 3.96
C LYS A 198 18.62 -12.57 3.35
N SER A 199 18.06 -12.89 2.19
CA SER A 199 18.33 -14.14 1.45
C SER A 199 19.45 -14.00 0.41
N ASN A 200 20.14 -12.85 0.35
CA ASN A 200 21.22 -12.56 -0.59
C ASN A 200 20.79 -12.67 -2.06
N ASN A 201 19.59 -12.20 -2.39
CA ASN A 201 19.11 -12.18 -3.77
C ASN A 201 19.63 -10.92 -4.51
N GLU A 202 20.62 -11.10 -5.39
CA GLU A 202 21.27 -10.01 -6.13
C GLU A 202 20.29 -9.08 -6.85
N ARG A 203 19.33 -9.65 -7.58
CA ARG A 203 18.33 -8.88 -8.33
C ARG A 203 17.51 -7.97 -7.40
N LEU A 204 17.08 -8.48 -6.25
CA LEU A 204 16.30 -7.69 -5.28
C LEU A 204 17.16 -6.63 -4.58
N ILE A 205 18.44 -6.91 -4.34
CA ILE A 205 19.39 -5.94 -3.77
C ILE A 205 19.62 -4.78 -4.74
N GLU A 206 19.85 -5.06 -6.02
CA GLU A 206 20.01 -4.03 -7.05
C GLU A 206 18.75 -3.22 -7.22
N GLU A 207 17.58 -3.87 -7.22
CA GLU A 207 16.29 -3.20 -7.32
C GLU A 207 16.03 -2.29 -6.11
N TYR A 208 16.34 -2.74 -4.89
CA TYR A 208 16.24 -1.93 -3.67
C TYR A 208 17.13 -0.69 -3.74
N LYS A 209 18.40 -0.84 -4.13
CA LYS A 209 19.34 0.27 -4.31
C LYS A 209 18.86 1.25 -5.38
N ARG A 210 18.35 0.74 -6.51
CA ARG A 210 17.82 1.56 -7.62
C ARG A 210 16.61 2.36 -7.19
N ILE A 211 15.64 1.75 -6.52
CA ILE A 211 14.41 2.42 -6.03
C ILE A 211 14.79 3.57 -5.10
N ARG A 212 15.65 3.32 -4.11
CA ARG A 212 16.10 4.35 -3.17
C ARG A 212 16.80 5.51 -3.88
N ARG A 213 17.67 5.20 -4.85
CA ARG A 213 18.32 6.23 -5.66
C ARG A 213 17.33 7.04 -6.50
N ASN A 214 16.32 6.39 -7.08
CA ASN A 214 15.26 7.08 -7.83
C ASN A 214 14.51 8.10 -6.96
N LEU A 215 14.27 7.79 -5.69
CA LEU A 215 13.62 8.72 -4.76
C LEU A 215 14.49 9.96 -4.46
N LEU A 216 15.82 9.86 -4.54
CA LEU A 216 16.72 11.03 -4.45
C LEU A 216 16.62 11.94 -5.67
N TYR A 217 16.36 11.38 -6.85
CA TYR A 217 16.16 12.16 -8.08
C TYR A 217 14.77 12.79 -8.13
N PHE A 218 13.76 12.05 -7.68
CA PHE A 218 12.35 12.37 -7.92
C PHE A 218 11.51 12.25 -6.63
N PRO A 219 11.74 13.08 -5.60
CA PRO A 219 10.85 13.11 -4.43
C PRO A 219 9.41 13.51 -4.80
N THR A 220 9.29 14.29 -5.87
CA THR A 220 8.07 14.47 -6.67
C THR A 220 8.38 14.15 -8.12
N ILE A 221 7.39 13.75 -8.91
CA ILE A 221 7.63 13.20 -10.24
C ILE A 221 6.53 13.55 -11.25
N SER A 222 6.93 13.78 -12.50
CA SER A 222 6.00 14.00 -13.61
C SER A 222 5.34 12.69 -14.05
N SER A 223 4.22 12.76 -14.79
CA SER A 223 3.57 11.58 -15.35
C SER A 223 4.49 10.78 -16.28
N ASP A 224 5.30 11.45 -17.08
CA ASP A 224 6.14 10.80 -18.10
C ASP A 224 7.36 10.14 -17.46
N ASP A 225 7.99 10.80 -16.48
CA ASP A 225 9.08 10.21 -15.72
C ASP A 225 8.61 9.02 -14.90
N LEU A 226 7.43 9.10 -14.27
CA LEU A 226 6.86 7.98 -13.51
C LEU A 226 6.60 6.76 -14.39
N LYS A 227 5.98 6.96 -15.56
CA LYS A 227 5.78 5.89 -16.56
C LYS A 227 7.12 5.27 -17.00
N ARG A 228 8.14 6.10 -17.22
CA ARG A 228 9.49 5.61 -17.57
C ARG A 228 10.13 4.78 -16.46
N LEU A 229 9.94 5.14 -15.19
CA LEU A 229 10.44 4.32 -14.08
C LEU A 229 9.67 3.00 -13.96
N GLN A 230 8.35 3.06 -14.11
CA GLN A 230 7.43 1.93 -14.00
C GLN A 230 7.56 0.91 -15.15
N SER A 231 8.10 1.30 -16.30
CA SER A 231 8.32 0.37 -17.43
C SER A 231 9.26 -0.80 -17.08
N ASN A 232 10.11 -0.64 -16.07
CA ASN A 232 11.01 -1.69 -15.60
C ASN A 232 10.44 -2.52 -14.44
N SER A 233 9.75 -1.87 -13.50
CA SER A 233 9.14 -2.49 -12.31
C SER A 233 8.23 -1.46 -11.66
N ASN A 234 7.04 -1.88 -11.21
CA ASN A 234 6.14 -1.01 -10.43
C ASN A 234 6.46 -1.00 -8.94
N ARG A 235 7.39 -1.85 -8.48
CA ARG A 235 7.63 -2.09 -7.06
C ARG A 235 8.08 -0.82 -6.34
N CYS A 236 7.41 -0.47 -5.25
CA CYS A 236 7.64 0.76 -4.48
C CYS A 236 7.56 2.07 -5.30
N LEU A 237 6.92 2.07 -6.47
CA LEU A 237 6.71 3.27 -7.31
C LEU A 237 5.25 3.72 -7.31
N GLN A 238 4.52 3.43 -6.23
CA GLN A 238 3.15 3.87 -6.02
C GLN A 238 3.11 5.30 -5.45
N TYR A 239 3.62 6.27 -6.21
CA TYR A 239 3.49 7.69 -5.87
C TYR A 239 2.01 8.10 -5.81
N LEU A 240 1.70 9.08 -4.97
CA LEU A 240 0.35 9.62 -4.82
C LEU A 240 0.09 10.69 -5.88
N GLU A 241 -1.13 10.73 -6.40
CA GLU A 241 -1.59 11.85 -7.21
C GLU A 241 -1.56 13.14 -6.38
N ASN A 242 -1.04 14.20 -6.99
CA ASN A 242 -0.82 15.49 -6.36
C ASN A 242 -1.47 16.59 -7.21
N PRO A 243 -2.81 16.67 -7.23
CA PRO A 243 -3.55 17.57 -8.12
C PRO A 243 -3.26 19.05 -7.85
N GLU A 244 -3.00 19.39 -6.59
CA GLU A 244 -2.65 20.75 -6.16
C GLU A 244 -1.15 21.08 -6.38
N GLU A 245 -0.38 20.11 -6.88
CA GLU A 245 1.06 20.19 -7.11
C GLU A 245 1.81 20.79 -5.90
N THR A 246 1.51 20.32 -4.68
CA THR A 246 2.22 20.75 -3.47
C THR A 246 3.56 20.06 -3.32
N ASP A 247 4.43 20.60 -2.47
CA ASP A 247 5.70 19.99 -2.07
C ASP A 247 5.62 19.27 -0.70
N ASN A 248 4.44 19.28 -0.08
CA ASN A 248 4.17 18.64 1.19
C ASN A 248 2.69 18.24 1.32
N TYR A 249 2.44 17.35 2.27
CA TYR A 249 1.10 17.04 2.78
C TYR A 249 1.20 16.37 4.16
N PHE A 250 0.08 16.30 4.87
CA PHE A 250 -0.01 15.71 6.21
C PHE A 250 -0.77 14.38 6.18
N VAL A 251 -0.33 13.46 7.03
CA VAL A 251 -1.01 12.19 7.30
C VAL A 251 -1.01 11.92 8.79
N LYS A 252 -1.98 11.14 9.26
CA LYS A 252 -1.93 10.59 10.61
C LYS A 252 -1.40 9.17 10.54
N ILE A 253 -0.40 8.86 11.36
CA ILE A 253 0.17 7.52 11.44
C ILE A 253 -0.64 6.70 12.43
N GLU A 254 -1.54 5.83 11.95
CA GLU A 254 -2.21 4.86 12.81
C GLU A 254 -1.31 3.66 13.12
N SER A 255 -0.60 3.15 12.10
CA SER A 255 0.38 2.08 12.27
C SER A 255 1.42 2.08 11.15
N LEU A 256 2.63 2.53 11.46
CA LEU A 256 3.76 2.48 10.52
C LEU A 256 4.12 1.04 10.14
N GLU A 257 4.10 0.11 11.10
CA GLU A 257 4.46 -1.30 10.87
C GLU A 257 3.48 -2.03 9.94
N LYS A 258 2.20 -1.63 9.96
CA LYS A 258 1.14 -2.19 9.10
C LYS A 258 0.87 -1.36 7.85
N GLY A 259 1.46 -0.16 7.75
CA GLY A 259 1.27 0.76 6.64
C GLY A 259 -0.14 1.36 6.61
N ILE A 260 -0.72 1.59 7.79
CA ILE A 260 -2.05 2.19 7.95
C ILE A 260 -1.86 3.67 8.29
N PHE A 261 -2.36 4.52 7.40
CA PHE A 261 -2.31 5.97 7.48
C PHE A 261 -3.68 6.53 7.19
N GLU A 262 -4.03 7.63 7.84
CA GLU A 262 -5.21 8.44 7.50
C GLU A 262 -4.73 9.64 6.68
N PHE A 263 -5.36 9.85 5.52
CA PHE A 263 -5.13 10.99 4.66
C PHE A 263 -6.15 12.09 4.96
N ASP A 264 -5.73 13.34 4.75
CA ASP A 264 -6.50 14.54 5.09
C ASP A 264 -6.97 14.57 6.57
N PRO A 265 -6.07 14.31 7.54
CA PRO A 265 -6.44 14.27 8.96
C PRO A 265 -6.73 15.68 9.50
N ASP A 266 -7.44 15.76 10.62
CA ASP A 266 -7.46 16.99 11.43
C ASP A 266 -6.05 17.25 11.98
N ILE A 267 -5.46 18.40 11.66
CA ILE A 267 -4.09 18.76 12.05
C ILE A 267 -3.95 18.87 13.58
N ASN A 268 -5.06 19.05 14.30
CA ASN A 268 -5.06 19.09 15.77
C ASN A 268 -5.01 17.70 16.43
N ASP A 269 -5.11 16.62 15.65
CA ASP A 269 -5.01 15.26 16.18
C ASP A 269 -3.59 14.89 16.61
N GLY A 270 -3.48 13.91 17.50
CA GLY A 270 -2.21 13.27 17.79
C GLY A 270 -1.76 12.34 16.65
N GLY A 271 -0.44 12.23 16.44
CA GLY A 271 0.15 11.29 15.47
C GLY A 271 0.23 11.83 14.04
N ILE A 272 0.12 13.14 13.87
CA ILE A 272 0.31 13.82 12.58
C ILE A 272 1.77 13.78 12.16
N PHE A 273 2.00 13.48 10.89
CA PHE A 273 3.29 13.43 10.24
C PHE A 273 3.21 14.19 8.92
N GLU A 274 4.19 15.07 8.70
CA GLU A 274 4.34 15.83 7.47
C GLU A 274 5.26 15.08 6.50
N VAL A 275 4.80 14.82 5.28
CA VAL A 275 5.65 14.30 4.21
C VAL A 275 6.20 15.49 3.42
N SER A 276 7.43 15.93 3.74
CA SER A 276 8.05 17.11 3.12
C SER A 276 9.58 17.03 3.09
N SER A 277 10.21 17.95 2.32
CA SER A 277 11.68 18.08 2.29
C SER A 277 12.25 18.43 3.66
N ALA A 278 11.62 19.37 4.37
CA ALA A 278 12.01 19.82 5.70
C ALA A 278 11.93 18.68 6.72
N ASN A 279 10.80 17.98 6.80
CA ASN A 279 10.64 16.86 7.74
C ASN A 279 11.45 15.61 7.35
N SER A 280 12.00 15.55 6.13
CA SER A 280 12.98 14.52 5.75
C SER A 280 14.42 14.90 6.12
N GLY A 281 14.66 16.16 6.52
CA GLY A 281 15.98 16.71 6.81
C GLY A 281 16.78 17.16 5.59
N LEU A 282 16.18 17.21 4.39
CA LEU A 282 16.87 17.64 3.17
C LEU A 282 17.37 19.09 3.30
N ASP A 283 16.47 19.98 3.74
CA ASP A 283 16.73 21.42 3.86
C ASP A 283 17.93 21.70 4.79
N ASP A 284 18.07 20.92 5.86
CA ASP A 284 19.18 21.05 6.82
C ASP A 284 20.47 20.41 6.31
N ILE A 285 20.38 19.26 5.63
CA ILE A 285 21.52 18.60 4.99
C ILE A 285 22.19 19.53 3.98
N LEU A 286 21.39 20.23 3.17
CA LEU A 286 21.89 21.10 2.10
C LEU A 286 22.63 22.34 2.60
N LYS A 287 22.40 22.75 3.86
CA LYS A 287 23.14 23.84 4.53
C LYS A 287 24.58 23.45 4.84
N TYR A 288 24.92 22.15 4.87
CA TYR A 288 26.31 21.72 5.05
C TYR A 288 27.18 22.13 3.87
N GLU A 289 28.38 22.64 4.17
CA GLU A 289 29.28 23.20 3.17
C GLU A 289 29.64 22.20 2.05
N GLY A 290 29.33 22.61 0.82
CA GLY A 290 29.53 21.83 -0.41
C GLY A 290 28.51 20.72 -0.65
N MET A 291 27.49 20.54 0.21
CA MET A 291 26.46 19.52 0.02
C MET A 291 25.57 19.81 -1.19
N THR A 292 25.17 21.07 -1.37
CA THR A 292 24.35 21.50 -2.51
C THR A 292 25.05 21.21 -3.85
N ASP A 293 26.35 21.55 -3.97
CA ASP A 293 27.14 21.25 -5.16
C ASP A 293 27.26 19.74 -5.41
N PHE A 294 27.48 18.97 -4.34
CA PHE A 294 27.52 17.52 -4.43
C PHE A 294 26.19 16.92 -4.92
N PHE A 295 25.04 17.41 -4.43
CA PHE A 295 23.72 16.97 -4.90
C PHE A 295 23.51 17.31 -6.37
N ASN A 296 23.82 18.55 -6.78
CA ASN A 296 23.70 18.99 -8.16
C ASN A 296 24.58 18.16 -9.11
N GLN A 297 25.84 17.88 -8.75
CA GLN A 297 26.76 17.06 -9.55
C GLN A 297 26.27 15.63 -9.73
N ASN A 298 25.56 15.08 -8.73
CA ASN A 298 25.00 13.73 -8.80
C ASN A 298 23.59 13.71 -9.41
N GLY A 299 22.99 14.87 -9.70
CA GLY A 299 21.64 15.02 -10.23
C GLY A 299 20.53 14.86 -9.17
N TYR A 300 20.86 14.79 -7.88
CA TYR A 300 19.88 14.63 -6.82
C TYR A 300 19.06 15.91 -6.60
N ALA A 301 17.81 15.76 -6.15
CA ALA A 301 16.94 16.87 -5.88
C ALA A 301 17.44 17.70 -4.68
N THR A 302 17.59 19.01 -4.89
CA THR A 302 17.95 19.99 -3.85
C THR A 302 16.73 20.70 -3.24
N TYR A 303 15.54 20.39 -3.75
CA TYR A 303 14.24 20.77 -3.19
C TYR A 303 13.17 19.89 -3.83
N TRP A 304 11.99 19.83 -3.23
CA TRP A 304 10.86 19.08 -3.78
C TRP A 304 10.10 19.98 -4.77
N LYS A 305 10.18 19.65 -6.06
CA LYS A 305 9.49 20.42 -7.11
C LYS A 305 7.98 20.19 -7.03
N LYS A 306 7.19 21.18 -7.42
CA LYS A 306 5.76 20.99 -7.68
C LYS A 306 5.57 20.11 -8.92
N ASN A 307 4.83 19.00 -8.78
CA ASN A 307 4.66 17.98 -9.82
C ASN A 307 3.37 17.19 -9.59
N LYS A 308 2.88 16.52 -10.64
CA LYS A 308 1.64 15.71 -10.65
C LYS A 308 1.61 14.55 -9.66
N TYR A 309 2.77 14.10 -9.19
CA TYR A 309 2.86 13.03 -8.21
C TYR A 309 3.89 13.35 -7.12
N ILE A 310 3.62 12.87 -5.91
CA ILE A 310 4.46 13.03 -4.72
C ILE A 310 4.67 11.67 -4.04
N MET A 311 5.83 11.46 -3.40
CA MET A 311 6.09 10.24 -2.66
C MET A 311 5.01 10.00 -1.59
N ASN A 312 4.61 8.74 -1.41
CA ASN A 312 3.75 8.36 -0.29
C ASN A 312 4.54 8.29 1.05
N PRO A 313 3.87 8.17 2.22
CA PRO A 313 4.55 8.22 3.51
C PRO A 313 5.56 7.08 3.72
N ILE A 314 5.31 5.88 3.18
CA ILE A 314 6.24 4.76 3.27
C ILE A 314 7.47 4.97 2.40
N GLN A 315 7.30 5.51 1.18
CA GLN A 315 8.43 5.92 0.33
C GLN A 315 9.29 6.97 1.04
N ASN A 316 8.65 7.94 1.71
CA ASN A 316 9.36 8.97 2.46
C ASN A 316 10.12 8.38 3.67
N ILE A 317 9.40 7.77 4.62
CA ILE A 317 9.95 7.34 5.90
C ILE A 317 10.94 6.18 5.74
N ASN A 318 10.55 5.11 5.03
CA ASN A 318 11.31 3.86 5.03
C ASN A 318 12.42 3.82 3.97
N LEU A 319 12.32 4.60 2.89
CA LEU A 319 13.23 4.52 1.75
C LEU A 319 14.04 5.80 1.56
N TYR A 320 13.36 6.93 1.33
CA TYR A 320 13.97 8.22 1.00
C TYR A 320 14.80 8.77 2.17
N SER A 321 14.21 8.93 3.36
CA SER A 321 14.90 9.49 4.52
C SER A 321 16.14 8.68 4.91
N GLY A 322 16.07 7.36 4.77
CA GLY A 322 17.23 6.47 4.98
C GLY A 322 18.36 6.73 3.98
N VAL A 323 18.06 6.74 2.67
CA VAL A 323 19.12 6.89 1.65
C VAL A 323 19.67 8.32 1.61
N LEU A 324 18.84 9.31 1.92
CA LEU A 324 19.25 10.69 2.10
C LEU A 324 20.29 10.80 3.22
N GLY A 325 20.03 10.15 4.36
CA GLY A 325 20.98 10.06 5.47
C GLY A 325 22.29 9.36 5.11
N GLU A 326 22.22 8.23 4.39
CA GLU A 326 23.41 7.50 3.95
C GLU A 326 24.30 8.34 3.03
N VAL A 327 23.70 9.02 2.03
CA VAL A 327 24.41 9.84 1.05
C VAL A 327 25.05 11.07 1.70
N ALA A 328 24.27 11.80 2.50
CA ALA A 328 24.76 12.99 3.19
C ALA A 328 25.79 12.63 4.27
N GLY A 329 25.52 11.61 5.08
CA GLY A 329 26.41 11.13 6.12
C GLY A 329 27.76 10.70 5.57
N LYS A 330 27.76 9.98 4.44
CA LYS A 330 28.99 9.60 3.75
C LYS A 330 29.81 10.81 3.34
N PHE A 331 29.20 11.77 2.64
CA PHE A 331 29.89 12.98 2.17
C PHE A 331 30.53 13.76 3.33
N ILE A 332 29.80 13.93 4.44
CA ILE A 332 30.28 14.64 5.62
C ILE A 332 31.41 13.86 6.30
N LEU A 333 31.21 12.56 6.55
CA LEU A 333 32.15 11.76 7.33
C LEU A 333 33.47 11.55 6.59
N GLU A 334 33.47 11.39 5.27
CA GLU A 334 34.70 11.29 4.47
C GLU A 334 35.55 12.56 4.58
N LYS A 335 34.93 13.75 4.60
CA LYS A 335 35.62 15.02 4.84
C LYS A 335 36.19 15.12 6.26
N VAL A 336 35.40 14.73 7.26
CA VAL A 336 35.80 14.78 8.68
C VAL A 336 36.97 13.84 8.96
N LEU A 337 36.90 12.61 8.48
CA LEU A 337 37.89 11.57 8.75
C LEU A 337 39.08 11.58 7.76
N LYS A 338 38.96 12.31 6.65
CA LYS A 338 39.93 12.30 5.54
C LYS A 338 40.24 10.88 5.05
N THR A 339 39.20 10.04 5.00
CA THR A 339 39.28 8.64 4.53
C THR A 339 38.05 8.30 3.71
N LYS A 340 38.16 7.31 2.82
CA LYS A 340 37.04 6.86 2.00
C LYS A 340 36.17 5.85 2.75
N LEU A 341 34.87 5.94 2.53
CA LEU A 341 33.89 4.93 2.91
C LEU A 341 33.54 4.07 1.69
N LEU A 342 33.67 2.75 1.86
CA LEU A 342 33.38 1.77 0.82
C LEU A 342 32.09 1.01 1.11
N ASN A 343 31.45 0.55 0.05
CA ASN A 343 30.38 -0.45 0.16
C ASN A 343 30.97 -1.81 0.56
N PHE A 344 30.14 -2.68 1.13
CA PHE A 344 30.46 -4.10 1.23
C PHE A 344 30.31 -4.76 -0.15
N GLU A 345 31.33 -5.51 -0.57
CA GLU A 345 31.33 -6.26 -1.84
C GLU A 345 30.64 -7.62 -1.70
N ASP A 346 30.88 -8.30 -0.58
CA ASP A 346 30.22 -9.57 -0.27
C ASP A 346 28.74 -9.33 0.05
N ILE A 347 27.89 -9.93 -0.78
CA ILE A 347 26.44 -9.86 -0.70
C ILE A 347 25.87 -10.17 0.68
N ARG A 348 26.52 -11.07 1.42
CA ARG A 348 26.11 -11.50 2.77
C ARG A 348 26.21 -10.39 3.81
N ASN A 349 26.91 -9.30 3.47
CA ASN A 349 27.22 -8.19 4.35
C ASN A 349 26.56 -6.86 3.95
N ILE A 350 25.99 -6.77 2.73
CA ILE A 350 25.42 -5.52 2.18
C ILE A 350 24.36 -4.89 3.11
N GLU A 351 23.61 -5.73 3.82
CA GLU A 351 22.45 -5.31 4.62
C GLU A 351 22.74 -5.25 6.13
N LEU A 352 23.99 -5.52 6.50
CA LEU A 352 24.41 -5.44 7.90
C LEU A 352 24.62 -3.98 8.29
N PHE A 353 25.38 -3.23 7.50
CA PHE A 353 25.70 -1.83 7.74
C PHE A 353 25.90 -1.10 6.40
N ASP A 354 25.77 0.22 6.40
CA ASP A 354 25.76 1.02 5.17
C ASP A 354 27.13 1.03 4.47
N PHE A 355 28.21 1.23 5.25
CA PHE A 355 29.57 1.32 4.71
C PHE A 355 30.64 0.70 5.61
N LYS A 356 31.86 0.55 5.08
CA LYS A 356 33.09 0.24 5.82
C LYS A 356 34.14 1.32 5.58
N ILE A 357 35.00 1.57 6.57
CA ILE A 357 36.15 2.47 6.41
C ILE A 357 37.23 1.76 5.57
N TRP A 358 37.83 2.48 4.61
CA TRP A 358 38.95 1.98 3.81
C TRP A 358 40.07 1.40 4.70
N ASN A 359 40.52 0.18 4.41
CA ASN A 359 41.57 -0.55 5.13
C ASN A 359 41.36 -0.70 6.65
N LYS A 360 40.11 -0.67 7.14
CA LYS A 360 39.80 -0.90 8.56
C LYS A 360 38.59 -1.83 8.73
N ASN A 361 38.62 -2.67 9.75
CA ASN A 361 37.47 -3.50 10.16
C ASN A 361 36.48 -2.70 11.01
N ILE A 362 36.05 -1.55 10.47
CA ILE A 362 35.12 -0.62 11.12
C ILE A 362 33.98 -0.34 10.15
N ALA A 363 32.78 -0.76 10.53
CA ALA A 363 31.55 -0.50 9.81
C ALA A 363 30.93 0.85 10.24
N ILE A 364 30.15 1.45 9.34
CA ILE A 364 29.41 2.68 9.57
C ILE A 364 27.94 2.44 9.29
N ASP A 365 27.07 2.91 10.18
CA ASP A 365 25.62 2.83 10.07
C ASP A 365 25.02 4.21 10.35
N PHE A 366 24.52 4.87 9.31
CA PHE A 366 23.89 6.18 9.38
C PHE A 366 22.42 6.04 9.78
N LYS A 367 21.99 6.96 10.64
CA LYS A 367 20.59 7.14 11.02
C LYS A 367 20.17 8.55 10.64
N ASN A 368 18.97 8.67 10.08
CA ASN A 368 18.32 9.94 9.82
C ASN A 368 17.03 10.01 10.65
N TRP A 369 17.18 9.91 11.97
CA TRP A 369 16.04 9.94 12.87
C TRP A 369 15.65 11.39 13.16
N ASN A 370 14.49 11.81 12.66
CA ASN A 370 13.80 12.98 13.19
C ASN A 370 13.02 12.60 14.46
N LEU A 371 12.72 13.63 15.27
CA LEU A 371 12.20 13.54 16.65
C LEU A 371 11.17 12.40 16.82
N GLY A 372 11.41 11.52 17.80
CA GLY A 372 10.40 10.58 18.30
C GLY A 372 10.60 9.10 17.99
N HIS A 373 11.73 8.67 17.40
CA HIS A 373 12.07 7.24 17.36
C HIS A 373 12.34 6.70 18.78
N MET A 374 11.27 6.32 19.48
CA MET A 374 11.30 5.57 20.74
C MET A 374 11.52 4.07 20.46
N GLU A 375 12.52 3.70 19.65
CA GLU A 375 12.96 2.31 19.67
C GLU A 375 13.69 2.09 21.01
N ASN A 376 13.29 1.06 21.76
CA ASN A 376 13.96 0.69 22.99
C ASN A 376 15.46 0.50 22.70
N ARG A 377 16.31 1.31 23.34
CA ARG A 377 17.77 1.33 23.17
C ARG A 377 18.38 -0.07 23.30
N GLU A 378 17.88 -0.90 24.21
CA GLU A 378 18.38 -2.27 24.37
C GLU A 378 18.05 -3.16 23.15
N LYS A 379 16.85 -3.02 22.59
CA LYS A 379 16.44 -3.77 21.40
C LYS A 379 17.25 -3.34 20.18
N ALA A 380 17.48 -2.04 20.02
CA ALA A 380 18.36 -1.49 18.99
C ALA A 380 19.80 -2.00 19.14
N LEU A 381 20.35 -1.95 20.35
CA LEU A 381 21.70 -2.44 20.63
C LEU A 381 21.85 -3.95 20.37
N LYS A 382 20.86 -4.76 20.77
CA LYS A 382 20.84 -6.20 20.46
C LYS A 382 20.88 -6.48 18.96
N LYS A 383 20.14 -5.71 18.15
CA LYS A 383 20.17 -5.82 16.68
C LYS A 383 21.56 -5.46 16.11
N VAL A 384 22.18 -4.40 16.61
CA VAL A 384 23.53 -3.98 16.19
C VAL A 384 24.55 -5.05 16.52
N VAL A 385 24.54 -5.57 17.76
CA VAL A 385 25.44 -6.66 18.19
C VAL A 385 25.28 -7.89 17.31
N TYR A 386 24.04 -8.28 16.99
CA TYR A 386 23.77 -9.39 16.07
C TYR A 386 24.38 -9.16 14.68
N LYS A 387 24.14 -7.98 14.08
CA LYS A 387 24.71 -7.60 12.78
C LYS A 387 26.24 -7.64 12.81
N LEU A 388 26.86 -7.10 13.85
CA LEU A 388 28.30 -7.03 14.01
C LEU A 388 28.94 -8.42 14.17
N ASN A 389 28.31 -9.30 14.96
CA ASN A 389 28.76 -10.68 15.12
C ASN A 389 28.63 -11.47 13.81
N LYS A 390 27.55 -11.25 13.06
CA LYS A 390 27.36 -11.86 11.74
C LYS A 390 28.42 -11.38 10.75
N LEU A 391 28.73 -10.08 10.73
CA LEU A 391 29.80 -9.52 9.89
C LEU A 391 31.15 -10.16 10.25
N SER A 392 31.51 -10.18 11.54
CA SER A 392 32.75 -10.82 12.00
C SER A 392 32.85 -12.30 11.62
N LYS A 393 31.74 -13.04 11.72
CA LYS A 393 31.70 -14.44 11.29
C LYS A 393 31.89 -14.59 9.79
N ASN A 394 31.22 -13.76 8.98
CA ASN A 394 31.29 -13.82 7.52
C ASN A 394 32.68 -13.47 6.98
N THR A 395 33.39 -12.55 7.62
CA THR A 395 34.72 -12.10 7.18
C THR A 395 35.89 -12.80 7.88
N GLY A 396 35.63 -13.60 8.93
CA GLY A 396 36.67 -14.22 9.76
C GLY A 396 37.51 -13.23 10.58
N ASN A 397 37.04 -12.01 10.80
CA ASN A 397 37.82 -10.93 11.43
C ASN A 397 36.98 -10.20 12.51
N PRO A 398 37.60 -9.66 13.58
CA PRO A 398 36.88 -8.83 14.54
C PRO A 398 36.50 -7.49 13.89
N TRP A 399 35.23 -7.10 14.03
CA TRP A 399 34.71 -5.81 13.55
C TRP A 399 34.23 -4.94 14.70
N LYS A 400 34.39 -3.62 14.50
CA LYS A 400 33.76 -2.53 15.24
C LYS A 400 32.72 -1.83 14.36
N VAL A 401 31.82 -1.07 14.96
CA VAL A 401 30.86 -0.24 14.23
C VAL A 401 30.71 1.14 14.87
N ILE A 402 30.54 2.15 14.02
CA ILE A 402 30.13 3.50 14.42
C ILE A 402 28.70 3.73 13.90
N ILE A 403 27.77 3.95 14.82
CA ILE A 403 26.39 4.34 14.53
C ILE A 403 26.30 5.85 14.61
N ILE A 404 25.78 6.50 13.59
CA ILE A 404 25.88 7.96 13.44
C ILE A 404 24.50 8.51 13.07
N ASN A 405 23.89 9.30 13.95
CA ASN A 405 22.72 10.09 13.52
C ASN A 405 23.20 11.32 12.74
N ILE A 406 22.47 11.72 11.69
CA ILE A 406 22.78 12.96 10.97
C ILE A 406 22.49 14.18 11.86
N PHE A 407 21.32 14.21 12.49
CA PHE A 407 20.82 15.32 13.31
C PHE A 407 20.49 14.90 14.74
N LYS A 408 20.65 15.77 15.74
CA LYS A 408 20.09 15.59 17.11
C LYS A 408 20.17 16.89 17.90
N ASN A 409 19.43 16.96 19.00
CA ASN A 409 19.61 17.97 20.04
C ASN A 409 21.06 18.01 20.58
N ILE A 410 21.56 19.25 20.75
CA ILE A 410 22.96 19.66 20.88
C ILE A 410 23.70 19.13 22.14
N ASN A 411 23.03 18.42 23.06
CA ASN A 411 23.61 18.06 24.37
C ASN A 411 23.95 16.58 24.57
N SER A 412 23.95 15.76 23.51
CA SER A 412 24.31 14.33 23.64
C SER A 412 25.81 14.12 23.47
N LYS A 413 26.41 13.29 24.34
CA LYS A 413 27.81 12.86 24.24
C LYS A 413 27.94 11.63 23.34
N ILE A 414 29.12 11.45 22.74
CA ILE A 414 29.49 10.17 22.12
C ILE A 414 29.48 9.10 23.19
N THR A 415 28.92 7.94 22.88
CA THR A 415 28.98 6.77 23.78
C THR A 415 29.74 5.65 23.11
N VAL A 416 30.49 4.90 23.91
CA VAL A 416 31.23 3.72 23.45
C VAL A 416 30.90 2.58 24.40
N THR A 417 30.61 1.40 23.86
CA THR A 417 30.34 0.23 24.70
C THR A 417 31.58 -0.20 25.47
N ALA A 418 31.40 -0.80 26.64
CA ALA A 418 32.51 -1.22 27.52
C ALA A 418 33.54 -2.14 26.84
N ASN A 419 33.11 -2.93 25.85
CA ASN A 419 33.99 -3.80 25.06
C ASN A 419 34.65 -3.09 23.85
N ASN A 420 34.49 -1.78 23.72
CA ASN A 420 35.03 -0.95 22.64
C ASN A 420 34.67 -1.43 21.21
N ARG A 421 33.49 -2.06 21.05
CA ARG A 421 33.03 -2.58 19.75
C ARG A 421 32.02 -1.68 19.04
N ILE A 422 31.28 -0.87 19.77
CA ILE A 422 30.20 -0.03 19.23
C ILE A 422 30.41 1.39 19.74
N MET A 423 30.50 2.34 18.81
CA MET A 423 30.49 3.77 19.08
C MET A 423 29.19 4.37 18.55
N GLU A 424 28.54 5.21 19.33
CA GLU A 424 27.37 5.98 18.91
C GLU A 424 27.71 7.46 18.88
N ILE A 425 27.65 8.06 17.69
CA ILE A 425 27.76 9.49 17.46
C ILE A 425 26.34 10.07 17.42
N PRO A 426 26.00 10.96 18.36
CA PRO A 426 24.64 11.42 18.51
C PRO A 426 24.15 12.32 17.38
N ALA A 427 25.03 13.08 16.73
CA ALA A 427 24.75 13.93 15.59
C ALA A 427 26.05 14.25 14.83
N LEU A 428 25.96 14.42 13.51
CA LEU A 428 27.06 14.97 12.70
C LEU A 428 26.94 16.48 12.54
N ILE A 429 25.74 16.96 12.25
CA ILE A 429 25.46 18.36 11.98
C ILE A 429 24.23 18.85 12.77
N ASN A 430 24.16 20.16 13.01
CA ASN A 430 22.97 20.81 13.53
C ASN A 430 22.02 21.24 12.39
N HIS A 431 20.85 21.77 12.74
CA HIS A 431 19.86 22.30 11.79
C HIS A 431 20.33 23.53 10.99
N ASN A 432 21.53 24.05 11.28
CA ASN A 432 22.19 25.10 10.51
C ASN A 432 23.27 24.54 9.57
N GLY A 433 23.37 23.21 9.42
CA GLY A 433 24.38 22.55 8.59
C GLY A 433 25.80 22.58 9.16
N GLN A 434 25.99 22.98 10.42
CA GLN A 434 27.31 23.07 11.04
C GLN A 434 27.68 21.76 11.74
N LEU A 435 28.95 21.35 11.62
CA LEU A 435 29.50 20.19 12.34
C LEU A 435 29.37 20.38 13.85
N VAL A 436 28.76 19.41 14.54
CA VAL A 436 28.65 19.42 16.01
C VAL A 436 29.83 18.73 16.70
N LEU A 437 30.68 18.03 15.93
CA LEU A 437 31.85 17.33 16.44
C LEU A 437 32.95 18.31 16.85
N ASN A 438 33.05 18.56 18.16
CA ASN A 438 34.13 19.35 18.74
C ASN A 438 35.47 18.57 18.75
N SER A 439 36.55 19.23 19.20
CA SER A 439 37.89 18.64 19.21
C SER A 439 37.99 17.36 20.05
N ASP A 440 37.33 17.31 21.20
CA ASP A 440 37.34 16.13 22.09
C ASP A 440 36.61 14.94 21.46
N MET A 441 35.46 15.20 20.84
CA MET A 441 34.70 14.18 20.10
C MET A 441 35.51 13.63 18.93
N LYS A 442 36.18 14.50 18.16
CA LYS A 442 37.07 14.09 17.08
C LYS A 442 38.24 13.25 17.57
N LYS A 443 38.82 13.60 18.73
CA LYS A 443 39.87 12.82 19.38
C LYS A 443 39.37 11.42 19.76
N LEU A 444 38.21 11.32 20.42
CA LEU A 444 37.61 10.05 20.80
C LEU A 444 37.31 9.15 19.59
N ILE A 445 36.81 9.74 18.49
CA ILE A 445 36.64 9.02 17.22
C ILE A 445 38.01 8.52 16.72
N GLY A 446 39.04 9.37 16.75
CA GLY A 446 40.40 9.01 16.37
C GLY A 446 40.98 7.84 17.19
N GLU A 447 40.77 7.83 18.50
CA GLU A 447 41.17 6.74 19.41
C GLU A 447 40.45 5.44 19.04
N PHE A 448 39.13 5.49 18.86
CA PHE A 448 38.34 4.34 18.44
C PHE A 448 38.78 3.75 17.10
N LEU A 449 39.17 4.62 16.16
CA LEU A 449 39.63 4.24 14.82
C LEU A 449 41.02 3.60 14.82
N ASN A 450 41.89 3.91 15.78
CA ASN A 450 43.33 3.57 15.74
C ASN A 450 43.79 2.63 16.85
N GLU A 451 42.89 2.19 17.74
CA GLU A 451 43.18 1.25 18.83
C GLU A 451 44.30 1.73 19.79
N LYS A 452 44.41 3.04 19.99
CA LYS A 452 45.35 3.64 20.94
C LYS A 452 44.64 4.19 22.16
#